data_AF-A0A2N0QDT6-F1
#
_entry.id   AF-A0A2N0QDT6-F1
#
_cell.length_a   1.000
_cell.length_b   1.000
_cell.length_c   1.000
_cell.angle_alpha   90.00
_cell.angle_beta   90.00
_cell.angle_gamma   90.00
#
_symmetry.space_group_name_H-M   'P 1'
#
loop_
_entity.id
_entity.type
_entity.pdbx_description
1 polymer ?
#
loop_
_entity_poly.entity_id
_entity_poly.type
_entity_poly.pdbx_seq_one_letter_code
_entity_poly.pdbx_strand_id
1 'polypeptide(L)'
;MVKDRGYVINHDTHTDMNLFRERCMKDGLIVKESMMFQVQKNDNPNEQLLVTFPDEKPVGVKYLKILCQRMVDSKVNRGIIVFPGTLTAAANKAIQVINTRENRHYEVDTFSEADLMINITSHQLVPKHYVLSDKEKKTC
;
A
#
# COMPACT_ATOMS: atom_id res chain seq x y z
N MET A 1 5.07 7.19 4.25
CA MET A 1 4.50 5.82 4.28
C MET A 1 5.45 4.75 3.73
N VAL A 2 5.67 4.64 2.40
CA VAL A 2 6.52 3.55 1.85
C VAL A 2 8.01 3.85 1.93
N LYS A 3 8.42 5.12 1.78
CA LYS A 3 9.81 5.56 2.04
C LYS A 3 10.26 5.25 3.48
N ASP A 4 9.39 5.49 4.45
CA ASP A 4 9.66 5.19 5.88
C ASP A 4 9.81 3.70 6.15
N ARG A 5 9.26 2.84 5.28
CA ARG A 5 9.41 1.37 5.31
C ARG A 5 10.65 0.88 4.53
N GLY A 6 11.48 1.79 4.00
CA GLY A 6 12.70 1.45 3.26
C GLY A 6 12.50 1.14 1.77
N TYR A 7 11.33 1.47 1.20
CA TYR A 7 11.10 1.34 -0.24
C TYR A 7 11.63 2.54 -1.02
N VAL A 8 12.16 2.28 -2.21
CA VAL A 8 12.69 3.30 -3.12
C VAL A 8 11.53 3.94 -3.88
N ILE A 9 11.44 5.27 -3.83
CA ILE A 9 10.53 6.08 -4.65
C ILE A 9 11.37 7.12 -5.40
N ASN A 10 11.09 7.30 -6.68
CA ASN A 10 11.64 8.42 -7.43
C ASN A 10 10.93 9.74 -7.02
N HIS A 11 11.61 10.60 -6.27
CA HIS A 11 10.97 11.74 -5.61
C HIS A 11 10.41 12.78 -6.61
N ASP A 12 11.07 12.94 -7.75
CA ASP A 12 10.75 13.98 -8.72
C ASP A 12 9.43 13.72 -9.46
N THR A 13 9.03 12.45 -9.63
CA THR A 13 7.83 12.07 -10.38
C THR A 13 6.54 12.13 -9.56
N HIS A 14 6.62 12.27 -8.24
CA HIS A 14 5.47 12.11 -7.34
C HIS A 14 5.10 13.36 -6.54
N THR A 15 5.84 14.45 -6.69
CA THR A 15 5.62 15.69 -5.91
C THR A 15 4.97 16.80 -6.75
N ASP A 16 5.12 16.77 -8.07
CA ASP A 16 4.51 17.78 -8.95
C ASP A 16 3.04 17.46 -9.24
N MET A 17 2.15 18.40 -8.86
CA MET A 17 0.72 18.27 -9.05
C MET A 17 0.31 18.28 -10.54
N ASN A 18 1.05 18.97 -11.40
CA ASN A 18 0.77 18.99 -12.84
C ASN A 18 1.12 17.65 -13.48
N LEU A 19 2.27 17.06 -13.13
CA LEU A 19 2.63 15.70 -13.56
C LEU A 19 1.62 14.67 -13.04
N PHE A 20 1.13 14.84 -11.82
CA PHE A 20 0.06 14.00 -11.30
C PHE A 20 -1.22 14.13 -12.12
N ARG A 21 -1.66 15.36 -12.45
CA ARG A 21 -2.86 15.58 -13.27
C ARG A 21 -2.72 14.97 -14.65
N GLU A 22 -1.58 15.15 -15.31
CA GLU A 22 -1.31 14.58 -16.62
C GLU A 22 -1.36 13.04 -16.61
N ARG A 23 -0.81 12.42 -15.56
CA ARG A 23 -0.76 10.97 -15.45
C ARG A 23 -2.09 10.35 -15.02
N CYS A 24 -2.78 11.02 -14.09
CA CYS A 24 -3.87 10.43 -13.33
C CYS A 24 -5.26 11.01 -13.62
N MET A 25 -5.36 12.09 -14.39
CA MET A 25 -6.66 12.65 -14.79
C MET A 25 -6.94 12.39 -16.26
N LYS A 26 -8.15 11.94 -16.54
CA LYS A 26 -8.69 11.80 -17.89
C LYS A 26 -10.09 12.42 -17.91
N ASP A 27 -10.33 13.32 -18.86
CA ASP A 27 -11.61 14.03 -19.01
C ASP A 27 -12.08 14.76 -17.72
N GLY A 28 -11.12 15.27 -16.93
CA GLY A 28 -11.39 15.95 -15.65
C GLY A 28 -11.69 15.02 -14.47
N LEU A 29 -11.69 13.70 -14.68
CA LEU A 29 -11.90 12.69 -13.65
C LEU A 29 -10.58 12.00 -13.28
N ILE A 30 -10.41 11.68 -12.00
CA ILE A 30 -9.25 10.92 -11.52
C ILE A 30 -9.46 9.45 -11.87
N VAL A 31 -8.51 8.86 -12.59
CA VAL A 31 -8.49 7.43 -12.91
C VAL A 31 -7.74 6.71 -11.80
N LYS A 32 -8.44 6.10 -10.85
CA LYS A 32 -7.83 5.43 -9.69
C LYS A 32 -6.83 4.34 -10.09
N GLU A 33 -7.08 3.63 -11.20
CA GLU A 33 -6.16 2.63 -11.72
C GLU A 33 -4.77 3.18 -12.08
N SER A 34 -4.69 4.44 -12.53
CA SER A 34 -3.42 5.09 -12.88
C SER A 34 -2.61 5.56 -11.67
N MET A 35 -3.23 5.58 -10.49
CA MET A 35 -2.57 5.87 -9.23
C MET A 35 -1.82 4.66 -8.69
N MET A 36 -2.10 3.46 -9.20
CA MET A 36 -1.43 2.24 -8.75
C MET A 36 0.05 2.26 -9.13
N PHE A 37 0.91 1.79 -8.23
CA PHE A 37 2.33 1.73 -8.48
C PHE A 37 2.98 0.59 -7.70
N GLN A 38 4.15 0.18 -8.16
CA GLN A 38 4.96 -0.85 -7.54
C GLN A 38 6.31 -0.25 -7.15
N VAL A 39 6.76 -0.56 -5.94
CA VAL A 39 8.07 -0.14 -5.42
C VAL A 39 8.87 -1.33 -4.95
N GLN A 40 10.19 -1.19 -4.97
CA GLN A 40 11.13 -2.20 -4.50
C GLN A 40 11.83 -1.69 -3.25
N LYS A 41 12.23 -2.61 -2.38
CA LYS A 41 12.95 -2.27 -1.16
C LYS A 41 14.41 -1.92 -1.49
N ASN A 42 14.99 -1.01 -0.72
CA ASN A 42 16.34 -0.51 -0.97
C ASN A 42 17.43 -1.56 -0.63
N ASP A 43 17.20 -2.36 0.40
CA ASP A 43 18.08 -3.43 0.90
C ASP A 43 17.90 -4.76 0.17
N ASN A 44 16.71 -5.03 -0.38
CA ASN A 44 16.40 -6.27 -1.08
C ASN A 44 15.44 -6.02 -2.27
N PRO A 45 15.94 -5.96 -3.53
CA PRO A 45 15.10 -5.75 -4.71
C PRO A 45 14.06 -6.85 -4.99
N ASN A 46 14.21 -8.03 -4.38
CA ASN A 46 13.22 -9.11 -4.46
C ASN A 46 12.01 -8.83 -3.55
N GLU A 47 12.15 -7.97 -2.54
CA GLU A 47 11.04 -7.48 -1.74
C GLU A 47 10.38 -6.31 -2.45
N GLN A 48 9.25 -6.61 -3.08
CA GLN A 48 8.45 -5.64 -3.81
C GLN A 48 7.13 -5.42 -3.10
N LEU A 49 6.58 -4.21 -3.29
CA LEU A 49 5.32 -3.79 -2.72
C LEU A 49 4.46 -3.17 -3.81
N LEU A 50 3.23 -3.68 -3.93
CA LEU A 50 2.22 -3.17 -4.84
C LEU A 50 1.21 -2.31 -4.07
N VAL A 51 1.02 -1.07 -4.49
CA VAL A 51 0.02 -0.16 -3.92
C VAL A 51 -1.12 0.02 -4.91
N THR A 52 -2.35 -0.25 -4.48
CA THR A 52 -3.54 -0.18 -5.32
C THR A 52 -4.62 0.74 -4.75
N PHE A 53 -5.40 1.33 -5.66
CA PHE A 53 -6.47 2.27 -5.35
C PHE A 53 -7.76 1.77 -6.02
N PRO A 54 -8.63 1.02 -5.32
CA PRO A 54 -9.96 0.67 -5.82
C PRO A 54 -10.84 1.91 -6.00
N ASP A 55 -11.63 1.93 -7.06
CA ASP A 55 -12.67 2.94 -7.26
C ASP A 55 -14.03 2.53 -6.63
N GLU A 56 -14.22 1.23 -6.35
CA GLU A 56 -15.45 0.67 -5.77
C GLU A 56 -15.68 1.12 -4.31
N LYS A 57 -16.92 1.50 -3.98
CA LYS A 57 -17.36 1.85 -2.62
C LYS A 57 -18.69 1.13 -2.29
N PRO A 58 -18.75 0.20 -1.33
CA PRO A 58 -17.66 -0.34 -0.52
C PRO A 58 -16.82 -1.39 -1.26
N VAL A 59 -15.57 -1.57 -0.86
CA VAL A 59 -14.67 -2.56 -1.48
C VAL A 59 -15.04 -3.98 -1.04
N GLY A 60 -15.29 -4.84 -2.02
CA GLY A 60 -15.71 -6.23 -1.85
C GLY A 60 -14.60 -7.27 -2.00
N VAL A 61 -14.95 -8.53 -1.72
CA VAL A 61 -14.06 -9.70 -1.94
C VAL A 61 -13.67 -9.88 -3.41
N LYS A 62 -14.52 -9.41 -4.34
CA LYS A 62 -14.23 -9.43 -5.78
C LYS A 62 -12.93 -8.70 -6.09
N TYR A 63 -12.75 -7.50 -5.54
CA TYR A 63 -11.53 -6.72 -5.74
C TYR A 63 -10.31 -7.42 -5.13
N LEU A 64 -10.45 -8.01 -3.93
CA LEU A 64 -9.35 -8.75 -3.29
C LEU A 64 -8.86 -9.93 -4.14
N LYS A 65 -9.76 -10.66 -4.79
CA LYS A 65 -9.38 -11.76 -5.71
C LYS A 65 -8.56 -11.24 -6.89
N ILE A 66 -8.98 -10.12 -7.48
CA ILE A 66 -8.26 -9.46 -8.58
C ILE A 66 -6.88 -8.99 -8.11
N LEU A 67 -6.80 -8.42 -6.91
CA LEU A 67 -5.54 -8.00 -6.31
C LEU A 67 -4.59 -9.19 -6.10
N CYS A 68 -5.06 -10.28 -5.48
CA CYS A 68 -4.25 -11.46 -5.27
C CYS A 68 -3.73 -12.04 -6.59
N GLN A 69 -4.57 -12.09 -7.63
CA GLN A 69 -4.14 -12.52 -8.96
C GLN A 69 -3.03 -11.60 -9.50
N ARG A 70 -3.21 -10.28 -9.42
CA ARG A 70 -2.20 -9.32 -9.86
C ARG A 70 -0.89 -9.44 -9.08
N MET A 71 -0.95 -9.72 -7.77
CA MET A 71 0.21 -9.97 -6.93
C MET A 71 0.97 -11.21 -7.39
N VAL A 72 0.26 -12.31 -7.70
CA VAL A 72 0.85 -13.53 -8.27
C VAL A 72 1.52 -13.25 -9.62
N ASP A 73 0.80 -12.58 -10.53
CA ASP A 73 1.28 -12.29 -11.89
C ASP A 73 2.53 -11.38 -11.87
N SER A 74 2.54 -10.41 -10.95
CA SER A 74 3.64 -9.45 -10.79
C SER A 74 4.78 -9.99 -9.91
N LYS A 75 4.64 -11.20 -9.35
CA LYS A 75 5.57 -11.81 -8.39
C LYS A 75 5.83 -10.91 -7.17
N VAL A 76 4.77 -10.27 -6.69
CA VAL A 76 4.80 -9.35 -5.55
C VAL A 76 4.12 -10.01 -4.35
N ASN A 77 4.84 -10.06 -3.23
CA ASN A 77 4.36 -10.72 -2.02
C ASN A 77 3.63 -9.76 -1.06
N ARG A 78 3.84 -8.45 -1.18
CA ARG A 78 3.24 -7.44 -0.30
C ARG A 78 2.33 -6.48 -1.07
N GLY A 79 1.12 -6.29 -0.57
CA GLY A 79 0.11 -5.41 -1.15
C GLY A 79 -0.36 -4.36 -0.15
N ILE A 80 -0.63 -3.15 -0.63
CA ILE A 80 -1.35 -2.11 0.12
C ILE A 80 -2.59 -1.72 -0.68
N ILE A 81 -3.76 -1.76 -0.04
CA ILE A 81 -5.01 -1.27 -0.59
C ILE A 81 -5.36 0.06 0.07
N VAL A 82 -5.46 1.12 -0.73
CA VAL A 82 -5.93 2.43 -0.29
C VAL A 82 -7.37 2.62 -0.77
N PHE A 83 -8.34 2.44 0.12
CA PHE A 83 -9.75 2.40 -0.25
C PHE A 83 -10.49 3.68 0.15
N PRO A 84 -11.43 4.15 -0.70
CA PRO A 84 -12.37 5.16 -0.30
C PRO A 84 -13.55 4.55 0.49
N GLY A 85 -13.97 5.19 1.59
CA GLY A 85 -15.13 4.75 2.37
C GLY A 85 -14.83 3.55 3.26
N THR A 86 -15.47 2.40 3.01
CA THR A 86 -15.40 1.21 3.89
C THR A 86 -15.12 -0.09 3.14
N LEU A 87 -14.53 -1.06 3.86
CA LEU A 87 -14.40 -2.44 3.42
C LEU A 87 -15.63 -3.25 3.86
N THR A 88 -16.12 -4.13 2.99
CA THR A 88 -17.17 -5.08 3.39
C THR A 88 -16.66 -6.05 4.47
N ALA A 89 -17.56 -6.52 5.36
CA ALA A 89 -17.19 -7.47 6.41
C ALA A 89 -16.55 -8.76 5.85
N ALA A 90 -17.01 -9.21 4.67
CA ALA A 90 -16.43 -10.34 3.96
C ALA A 90 -15.00 -10.04 3.45
N ALA A 91 -14.75 -8.83 2.94
CA ALA A 91 -13.41 -8.41 2.53
C ALA A 91 -12.44 -8.36 3.72
N ASN A 92 -12.87 -7.80 4.86
CA ASN A 92 -12.06 -7.78 6.08
C ASN A 92 -11.67 -9.19 6.55
N LYS A 93 -12.62 -10.13 6.56
CA LYS A 93 -12.34 -11.54 6.88
C LYS A 93 -11.37 -12.16 5.89
N ALA A 94 -11.51 -11.89 4.59
CA ALA A 94 -10.61 -12.42 3.57
C ALA A 94 -9.18 -11.89 3.74
N ILE A 95 -9.00 -10.60 4.06
CA ILE A 95 -7.68 -10.01 4.36
C ILE A 95 -7.06 -10.68 5.58
N GLN A 96 -7.84 -10.89 6.65
CA GLN A 96 -7.36 -11.59 7.84
C GLN A 96 -6.89 -13.00 7.51
N VAL A 97 -7.62 -13.74 6.67
CA VAL A 97 -7.23 -15.08 6.18
C VAL A 97 -5.94 -15.02 5.36
N ILE A 98 -5.80 -14.03 4.47
CA ILE A 98 -4.57 -13.84 3.67
C ILE A 98 -3.38 -13.60 4.58
N ASN A 99 -3.54 -12.78 5.63
CA ASN A 99 -2.47 -12.44 6.57
C ASN A 99 -2.26 -13.49 7.67
N THR A 100 -2.94 -14.65 7.62
CA THR A 100 -2.72 -15.72 8.59
C THR A 100 -1.31 -16.30 8.44
N ARG A 101 -0.80 -16.87 9.54
CA ARG A 101 0.54 -17.48 9.61
C ARG A 101 0.73 -18.67 8.67
N GLU A 102 -0.34 -19.27 8.17
CA GLU A 102 -0.31 -20.36 7.20
C GLU A 102 0.07 -19.86 5.80
N ASN A 103 -0.29 -18.61 5.47
CA ASN A 103 0.01 -17.98 4.19
C ASN A 103 1.17 -16.98 4.33
N ARG A 104 2.36 -17.46 4.73
CA ARG A 104 3.57 -16.61 4.85
C ARG A 104 4.05 -15.99 3.52
N HIS A 105 3.44 -16.37 2.40
CA HIS A 105 3.84 -15.90 1.09
C HIS A 105 3.27 -14.53 0.73
N TYR A 106 2.12 -14.17 1.30
CA TYR A 106 1.43 -12.94 0.93
C TYR A 106 1.00 -12.14 2.16
N GLU A 107 1.14 -10.82 2.06
CA GLU A 107 0.70 -9.88 3.09
C GLU A 107 -0.04 -8.71 2.42
N VAL A 108 -1.22 -8.39 2.93
CA VAL A 108 -2.05 -7.30 2.43
C VAL A 108 -2.42 -6.36 3.57
N ASP A 109 -1.95 -5.12 3.47
CA ASP A 109 -2.32 -4.02 4.35
C ASP A 109 -3.44 -3.19 3.73
N THR A 110 -4.27 -2.57 4.56
CA THR A 110 -5.34 -1.68 4.11
C THR A 110 -5.30 -0.35 4.83
N PHE A 111 -5.58 0.73 4.09
CA PHE A 111 -5.67 2.09 4.60
C PHE A 111 -6.89 2.77 4.00
N SER A 112 -7.62 3.55 4.81
CA SER A 112 -8.65 4.42 4.25
C SER A 112 -7.98 5.65 3.61
N GLU A 113 -8.56 6.18 2.54
CA GLU A 113 -8.08 7.43 1.93
C GLU A 113 -8.06 8.60 2.93
N ALA A 114 -9.05 8.65 3.83
CA ALA A 114 -9.15 9.70 4.84
C ALA A 114 -7.96 9.69 5.81
N ASP A 115 -7.46 8.50 6.15
CA ASP A 115 -6.31 8.36 7.07
C ASP A 115 -4.98 8.77 6.42
N LEU A 116 -4.89 8.70 5.08
CA LEU A 116 -3.68 9.04 4.34
C LEU A 116 -3.65 10.48 3.84
N MET A 117 -4.70 11.28 4.07
CA MET A 117 -4.74 12.69 3.69
C MET A 117 -3.66 13.52 4.40
N ILE A 118 -3.31 13.16 5.64
CA ILE A 118 -2.31 13.87 6.44
C ILE A 118 -1.31 12.86 6.95
N ASN A 119 -0.01 13.10 6.70
CA ASN A 119 1.03 12.27 7.27
C ASN A 119 1.24 12.59 8.76
N ILE A 120 0.61 11.80 9.64
CA ILE A 120 0.68 11.98 11.09
C ILE A 120 2.09 11.81 11.67
N THR A 121 3.03 11.17 10.96
CA THR A 121 4.43 11.03 11.43
C THR A 121 5.20 12.35 11.42
N SER A 122 4.66 13.36 10.73
CA SER A 122 5.22 14.73 10.70
C SER A 122 4.62 15.63 11.78
N HIS A 123 3.65 15.14 12.56
CA HIS A 123 3.02 15.90 13.61
C HIS A 123 3.94 16.01 14.83
N GLN A 124 4.04 17.20 15.42
CA GLN A 124 4.96 17.50 16.54
C GLN A 124 4.80 16.56 17.74
N LEU A 125 3.58 16.08 17.97
CA LEU A 125 3.26 15.19 19.11
C LEU A 125 3.54 13.70 18.85
N VAL A 126 3.97 13.32 17.64
CA VAL A 126 4.26 11.92 17.30
C VAL A 126 5.78 11.71 17.30
N PRO A 127 6.34 10.96 18.26
CA PRO A 127 7.75 10.65 18.28
C PRO A 127 8.12 9.74 17.09
N LYS A 128 9.40 9.76 16.69
CA LYS A 128 9.90 8.87 15.64
C LYS A 128 10.01 7.44 16.16
N HIS A 129 9.46 6.50 15.40
CA HIS A 129 9.50 5.07 15.72
C HIS A 129 10.44 4.36 14.74
N TYR A 130 11.33 3.50 15.25
CA TYR A 130 12.27 2.71 14.46
C TYR A 130 12.01 1.23 14.65
N VAL A 131 12.01 0.46 13.55
CA VAL A 131 11.87 -1.00 13.62
C VAL A 131 13.23 -1.61 13.97
N LEU A 132 13.28 -2.34 15.08
CA LEU A 132 14.48 -3.06 15.51
C LEU A 132 14.67 -4.35 14.69
N SER A 133 15.91 -4.62 14.29
CA SER A 133 16.33 -5.90 13.72
C SER A 133 16.31 -7.02 14.77
N ASP A 134 16.31 -8.27 14.31
CA ASP A 134 16.32 -9.42 15.23
C ASP A 134 17.58 -9.51 16.10
N LYS A 135 18.70 -8.92 15.64
CA LYS A 135 19.93 -8.82 16.43
C LYS A 135 19.77 -7.79 17.55
N GLU A 136 19.22 -6.62 17.24
CA GLU A 136 18.98 -5.56 18.23
C GLU A 136 17.96 -6.01 19.27
N LYS A 137 16.89 -6.70 18.87
CA LYS A 137 15.89 -7.25 19.79
C LYS A 137 16.47 -8.23 20.82
N LYS A 138 17.52 -8.98 20.47
CA LYS A 138 18.19 -9.93 21.38
C LYS A 138 19.11 -9.24 22.38
N THR A 139 19.41 -7.96 22.17
CA THR A 139 20.38 -7.18 22.97
C THR A 139 19.67 -6.13 23.84
N CYS A 140 18.35 -6.00 23.70
CA CYS A 140 17.47 -5.23 24.58
C CYS A 140 16.85 -6.15 25.64
#